data_AF-A0A1H4PST6-F1
#
_entry.id   AF-A0A1H4PST6-F1
#
_cell.length_a   1.000
_cell.length_b   1.000
_cell.length_c   1.000
_cell.angle_alpha   90.00
_cell.angle_beta   90.00
_cell.angle_gamma   90.00
#
_symmetry.space_group_name_H-M   'P 1'
#
loop_
_entity.id
_entity.type
_entity.pdbx_description
1 polymer ?
#
loop_
_entity_poly.entity_id
_entity_poly.type
_entity_poly.pdbx_seq_one_letter_code
_entity_poly.pdbx_strand_id
1 'polypeptide(L)'
;MSCWRTAPRAPNCSSYFLDVYLGLGDKPADWTGPSWPDLRFGHLWFIQNLLAYTVLYVVCSRAGRLLQRLRRGGRVHVACPAPRHRALLGLTAVIAAATFLVRLRYPLDEWVPVLDFPQVEPARVPQYAAFFVLGVLAYRYDWLEEFDARVGWVWLGGGLTGVTVLFVVGADANCFGPGGFNGPALAWAAYDSALCVSLCLGLLTVFREVVTRSSRLSAELAADSYGVYILHVPLVVAVQYYLTGRGLSPAGAWVTTGAFASSAAFLLAAGLRRLPGVRQEM
;
A
#
# COMPACT_ATOMS: atom_id res chain seq x y z
N MET A 1 -9.82 6.93 13.27
CA MET A 1 -10.12 5.73 14.12
C MET A 1 -11.56 5.66 14.68
N SER A 2 -12.46 6.60 14.38
CA SER A 2 -13.85 6.65 14.92
C SER A 2 -14.89 5.80 14.17
N CYS A 3 -14.53 5.16 13.05
CA CYS A 3 -15.51 4.60 12.09
C CYS A 3 -15.83 3.10 12.27
N TRP A 4 -15.20 2.40 13.23
CA TRP A 4 -15.37 0.95 13.44
C TRP A 4 -16.45 0.57 14.48
N ARG A 5 -17.15 1.56 15.05
CA ARG A 5 -17.98 1.34 16.25
C ARG A 5 -19.46 1.05 15.95
N THR A 6 -19.88 1.06 14.68
CA THR A 6 -21.32 1.04 14.31
C THR A 6 -21.63 0.15 13.11
N ALA A 7 -21.00 -1.02 13.00
CA ALA A 7 -21.57 -2.08 12.16
C ALA A 7 -22.82 -2.64 12.88
N PRO A 8 -23.97 -2.79 12.20
CA PRO A 8 -25.13 -3.45 12.80
C PRO A 8 -24.71 -4.83 13.30
N ARG A 9 -25.23 -5.26 14.45
CA ARG A 9 -24.93 -6.58 15.04
C ARG A 9 -25.42 -7.67 14.11
N ALA A 10 -24.60 -8.05 13.15
CA ALA A 10 -24.83 -9.25 12.35
C ALA A 10 -24.76 -10.46 13.31
N PRO A 11 -25.76 -11.36 13.30
CA PRO A 11 -25.81 -12.49 14.22
C PRO A 11 -24.68 -13.50 13.98
N ASN A 12 -24.11 -13.54 12.77
CA ASN A 12 -22.95 -14.38 12.45
C ASN A 12 -22.06 -13.76 11.35
N CYS A 13 -20.84 -14.31 11.19
CA CYS A 13 -19.85 -13.83 10.21
C CYS A 13 -20.35 -14.00 8.74
N SER A 14 -21.10 -15.07 8.47
CA SER A 14 -21.61 -15.36 7.12
C SER A 14 -22.68 -14.36 6.69
N SER A 15 -23.60 -13.98 7.57
CA SER A 15 -24.64 -12.97 7.33
C SER A 15 -24.01 -11.59 7.20
N TYR A 16 -22.93 -11.30 7.93
CA TYR A 16 -22.17 -10.08 7.67
C TYR A 16 -21.59 -10.04 6.25
N PHE A 17 -20.95 -11.12 5.77
CA PHE A 17 -20.39 -11.13 4.41
C PHE A 17 -21.45 -11.14 3.30
N LEU A 18 -22.52 -11.91 3.46
CA LEU A 18 -23.55 -12.06 2.43
C LEU A 18 -24.50 -10.86 2.43
N ASP A 19 -25.03 -10.48 3.60
CA ASP A 19 -26.10 -9.49 3.68
C ASP A 19 -25.52 -8.08 3.73
N VAL A 20 -24.47 -7.84 4.52
CA VAL A 20 -23.91 -6.50 4.77
C VAL A 20 -22.78 -6.12 3.81
N TYR A 21 -21.84 -7.03 3.56
CA TYR A 21 -20.66 -6.76 2.74
C TYR A 21 -20.95 -6.86 1.23
N LEU A 22 -21.59 -7.95 0.80
CA LEU A 22 -21.98 -8.19 -0.59
C LEU A 22 -23.35 -7.59 -0.94
N GLY A 23 -24.22 -7.35 0.04
CA GLY A 23 -25.52 -6.73 -0.20
C GLY A 23 -26.58 -7.62 -0.78
N LEU A 24 -26.49 -8.94 -0.55
CA LEU A 24 -27.50 -9.90 -0.99
C LEU A 24 -28.75 -9.86 -0.10
N GLY A 25 -28.72 -9.10 1.00
CA GLY A 25 -29.85 -8.87 1.91
C GLY A 25 -30.39 -7.44 1.85
N ASP A 26 -31.49 -7.20 2.56
CA ASP A 26 -32.11 -5.88 2.67
C ASP A 26 -31.23 -4.89 3.46
N LYS A 27 -31.29 -3.61 3.07
CA LYS A 27 -30.59 -2.54 3.75
C LYS A 27 -31.02 -2.45 5.23
N PRO A 28 -30.10 -2.58 6.21
CA PRO A 28 -30.44 -2.41 7.61
C PRO A 28 -30.98 -1.00 7.87
N ALA A 29 -32.06 -0.90 8.67
CA ALA A 29 -32.70 0.38 9.00
C ALA A 29 -31.79 1.30 9.84
N ASP A 30 -30.78 0.75 10.50
CA ASP A 30 -29.78 1.43 11.34
C ASP A 30 -28.42 1.65 10.61
N TRP A 31 -28.41 1.54 9.28
CA TRP A 31 -27.19 1.71 8.49
C TRP A 31 -26.64 3.14 8.56
N THR A 32 -25.47 3.29 9.21
CA THR A 32 -24.74 4.56 9.33
C THR A 32 -23.51 4.63 8.40
N GLY A 33 -23.34 3.64 7.52
CA GLY A 33 -22.23 3.62 6.54
C GLY A 33 -22.49 4.54 5.34
N PRO A 34 -21.43 4.99 4.64
CA PRO A 34 -21.52 5.95 3.54
C PRO A 34 -22.24 5.40 2.29
N SER A 35 -22.21 4.08 2.04
CA SER A 35 -22.86 3.42 0.90
C SER A 35 -23.51 2.09 1.30
N TRP A 36 -24.59 1.68 0.63
CA TRP A 36 -25.20 0.35 0.76
C TRP A 36 -25.28 -0.32 -0.62
N PRO A 37 -24.82 -1.58 -0.79
CA PRO A 37 -24.14 -2.40 0.20
C PRO A 37 -22.79 -1.83 0.61
N ASP A 38 -22.20 -2.31 1.72
CA ASP A 38 -20.95 -1.72 2.21
C ASP A 38 -19.91 -1.72 1.07
N LEU A 39 -19.84 -2.81 0.27
CA LEU A 39 -19.00 -2.98 -0.92
C LEU A 39 -17.64 -2.28 -0.78
N ARG A 40 -17.08 -2.26 0.44
CA ARG A 40 -15.80 -1.65 0.73
C ARG A 40 -14.72 -2.62 0.26
N PHE A 41 -14.60 -2.67 -1.06
CA PHE A 41 -13.34 -2.81 -1.77
C PHE A 41 -12.36 -1.69 -1.42
N GLY A 42 -12.66 -0.83 -0.43
CA GLY A 42 -11.71 0.04 0.22
C GLY A 42 -10.39 -0.67 0.43
N HIS A 43 -10.34 -1.89 0.97
CA HIS A 43 -9.07 -2.61 1.08
C HIS A 43 -8.37 -2.98 -0.25
N LEU A 44 -9.06 -3.00 -1.39
CA LEU A 44 -8.45 -3.18 -2.72
C LEU A 44 -7.95 -1.87 -3.34
N TRP A 45 -8.06 -0.74 -2.62
CA TRP A 45 -7.64 0.58 -3.11
C TRP A 45 -6.24 0.54 -3.72
N PHE A 46 -5.30 -0.19 -3.13
CA PHE A 46 -3.93 -0.28 -3.62
C PHE A 46 -3.85 -0.92 -5.00
N ILE A 47 -4.51 -2.07 -5.21
CA ILE A 47 -4.51 -2.78 -6.50
C ILE A 47 -5.22 -1.92 -7.55
N GLN A 48 -6.32 -1.26 -7.20
CA GLN A 48 -7.04 -0.36 -8.10
C GLN A 48 -6.15 0.82 -8.56
N ASN A 49 -5.42 1.44 -7.63
CA ASN A 49 -4.49 2.51 -7.94
C ASN A 49 -3.34 2.01 -8.82
N LEU A 50 -2.78 0.83 -8.51
CA LEU A 50 -1.71 0.22 -9.30
C LEU A 50 -2.17 -0.10 -10.73
N LEU A 51 -3.39 -0.62 -10.88
CA LEU A 51 -4.02 -0.84 -12.19
C LEU A 51 -4.18 0.48 -12.96
N ALA A 52 -4.70 1.52 -12.31
CA ALA A 52 -4.87 2.84 -12.92
C ALA A 52 -3.52 3.42 -13.39
N TYR A 53 -2.47 3.36 -12.56
CA TYR A 53 -1.13 3.80 -12.94
C TYR A 53 -0.54 2.97 -14.07
N THR A 54 -0.82 1.66 -14.11
CA THR A 54 -0.38 0.78 -15.18
C THR A 54 -1.04 1.13 -16.50
N VAL A 55 -2.36 1.34 -16.52
CA VAL A 55 -3.11 1.78 -17.70
C VAL A 55 -2.57 3.13 -18.19
N LEU A 56 -2.40 4.09 -17.28
CA LEU A 56 -1.83 5.40 -17.60
C LEU A 56 -0.43 5.29 -18.20
N TYR A 57 0.44 4.46 -17.62
CA TYR A 57 1.77 4.20 -18.14
C TYR A 57 1.75 3.56 -19.54
N VAL A 58 0.87 2.60 -19.79
CA VAL A 58 0.71 1.97 -21.12
C VAL A 58 0.24 3.00 -22.15
N VAL A 59 -0.73 3.85 -21.80
CA VAL A 59 -1.23 4.93 -22.67
C VAL A 59 -0.12 5.93 -22.96
N CYS A 60 0.56 6.44 -21.93
CA CYS A 60 1.67 7.39 -22.07
C CYS A 60 2.85 6.81 -22.86
N SER A 61 3.19 5.53 -22.64
CA SER A 61 4.28 4.87 -23.38
C SER A 61 3.92 4.59 -24.84
N ARG A 62 2.65 4.31 -25.15
CA ARG A 62 2.16 4.19 -26.53
C ARG A 62 2.13 5.54 -27.22
N ALA A 63 1.61 6.57 -26.56
CA ALA A 63 1.62 7.95 -27.06
C ALA A 63 3.05 8.45 -27.31
N GLY A 64 3.97 8.21 -26.37
CA GLY A 64 5.39 8.56 -26.51
C GLY A 64 6.06 7.84 -27.68
N ARG A 65 5.78 6.53 -27.89
CA ARG A 65 6.26 5.79 -29.06
C ARG A 65 5.69 6.32 -30.37
N LEU A 66 4.41 6.71 -30.39
CA LEU A 66 3.78 7.32 -31.57
C LEU A 66 4.42 8.68 -31.88
N LEU A 67 4.62 9.52 -30.86
CA LEU A 67 5.27 10.82 -31.01
C LEU A 67 6.73 10.70 -31.46
N GLN A 68 7.45 9.67 -31.00
CA GLN A 68 8.81 9.33 -31.44
C GLN A 68 8.87 8.71 -32.84
N ARG A 69 7.77 8.14 -33.35
CA ARG A 69 7.69 7.73 -34.76
C ARG A 69 7.46 8.95 -35.66
N LEU A 70 6.71 9.94 -35.16
CA LEU A 70 6.43 11.19 -35.85
C LEU A 70 7.64 12.15 -35.85
N ARG A 71 8.35 12.23 -34.72
CA ARG A 71 9.63 12.93 -34.61
C ARG A 71 10.72 11.95 -35.02
N ARG A 72 11.33 12.10 -36.20
CA ARG A 72 12.50 11.31 -36.68
C ARG A 72 13.78 11.52 -35.82
N GLY A 73 13.66 11.43 -34.50
CA GLY A 73 14.75 11.57 -33.54
C GLY A 73 15.06 10.22 -32.92
N GLY A 74 16.31 9.76 -33.08
CA GLY A 74 16.80 8.55 -32.45
C GLY A 74 16.65 8.58 -30.93
N ARG A 75 16.57 7.40 -30.31
CA ARG A 75 16.56 7.26 -28.85
C ARG A 75 17.88 7.78 -28.29
N VAL A 76 17.87 8.95 -27.66
CA VAL A 76 18.95 9.33 -26.75
C VAL A 76 18.75 8.51 -25.48
N HIS A 77 19.55 7.47 -25.29
CA HIS A 77 19.66 6.82 -23.98
C HIS A 77 20.44 7.76 -23.08
N VAL A 78 19.72 8.60 -22.33
CA VAL A 78 20.33 9.35 -21.24
C VAL A 78 20.65 8.33 -20.16
N ALA A 79 21.94 8.07 -19.92
CA ALA A 79 22.36 7.29 -18.78
C ALA A 79 21.90 8.03 -17.50
N CYS A 80 21.01 7.41 -16.74
CA CYS A 80 20.55 7.96 -15.47
C CYS A 80 21.23 7.15 -14.36
N PRO A 81 22.34 7.63 -13.79
CA PRO A 81 23.07 6.87 -12.78
C PRO A 81 22.21 6.65 -11.54
N ALA A 82 22.44 5.53 -10.85
CA ALA A 82 21.72 5.19 -9.63
C ALA A 82 21.69 6.34 -8.61
N PRO A 83 20.55 6.58 -7.95
CA PRO A 83 20.38 7.73 -7.06
C PRO A 83 21.29 7.62 -5.83
N ARG A 84 22.22 8.59 -5.70
CA ARG A 84 23.07 8.76 -4.52
C ARG A 84 22.29 9.44 -3.38
N HIS A 85 22.84 9.47 -2.16
CA HIS A 85 22.22 10.10 -0.99
C HIS A 85 21.60 11.48 -1.25
N ARG A 86 22.29 12.36 -2.00
CA ARG A 86 21.78 13.71 -2.33
C ARG A 86 20.53 13.68 -3.22
N ALA A 87 20.50 12.78 -4.19
CA ALA A 87 19.34 12.60 -5.06
C ALA A 87 18.15 12.03 -4.27
N LEU A 88 18.42 11.11 -3.34
CA LEU A 88 17.40 10.53 -2.46
C LEU A 88 16.84 11.55 -1.45
N LEU A 89 17.68 12.41 -0.89
CA LEU A 89 17.24 13.54 -0.05
C LEU A 89 16.40 14.53 -0.86
N GLY A 90 16.84 14.89 -2.07
CA GLY A 90 16.07 15.75 -2.97
C GLY A 90 14.72 15.13 -3.35
N LEU A 91 14.69 13.84 -3.68
CA LEU A 91 13.47 13.09 -3.95
C LEU A 91 12.53 13.10 -2.75
N THR A 92 13.05 12.81 -1.55
CA THR A 92 12.28 12.83 -0.31
C THR A 92 11.67 14.21 -0.05
N ALA A 93 12.45 15.27 -0.26
CA ALA A 93 11.97 16.65 -0.10
C ALA A 93 10.88 17.00 -1.13
N VAL A 94 11.03 16.57 -2.39
CA VAL A 94 10.02 16.77 -3.44
C VAL A 94 8.72 16.03 -3.11
N ILE A 95 8.82 14.76 -2.68
CA ILE A 95 7.65 13.97 -2.27
C ILE A 95 6.98 14.62 -1.04
N ALA A 96 7.77 15.03 -0.04
CA ALA A 96 7.26 15.71 1.15
C ALA A 96 6.54 17.02 0.82
N ALA A 97 7.12 17.84 -0.06
CA ALA A 97 6.52 19.09 -0.49
C ALA A 97 5.22 18.85 -1.28
N ALA A 98 5.22 17.91 -2.23
CA ALA A 98 4.03 17.57 -3.00
C ALA A 98 2.91 17.00 -2.10
N THR A 99 3.27 16.12 -1.17
CA THR A 99 2.35 15.55 -0.17
C THR A 99 1.78 16.64 0.74
N PHE A 100 2.63 17.56 1.23
CA PHE A 100 2.18 18.69 2.04
C PHE A 100 1.20 19.59 1.27
N LEU A 101 1.52 19.93 0.02
CA LEU A 101 0.67 20.75 -0.85
C LEU A 101 -0.72 20.14 -1.06
N VAL A 102 -0.81 18.82 -1.22
CA VAL A 102 -2.11 18.15 -1.32
C VAL A 102 -2.83 18.13 0.03
N ARG A 103 -2.09 17.95 1.14
CA ARG A 103 -2.63 17.97 2.52
C ARG A 103 -3.11 19.35 2.99
N LEU A 104 -2.83 20.43 2.26
CA LEU A 104 -3.50 21.72 2.48
C LEU A 104 -4.99 21.66 2.14
N ARG A 105 -5.36 20.90 1.10
CA ARG A 105 -6.74 20.81 0.61
C ARG A 105 -7.46 19.56 1.09
N TYR A 106 -6.75 18.45 1.20
CA TYR A 106 -7.29 17.14 1.59
C TYR A 106 -6.53 16.61 2.80
N PRO A 107 -7.05 16.76 4.03
CA PRO A 107 -6.45 16.16 5.21
C PRO A 107 -6.32 14.63 5.08
N LEU A 108 -5.42 14.07 5.87
CA LEU A 108 -5.28 12.62 6.00
C LEU A 108 -6.59 11.95 6.44
N ASP A 109 -6.76 10.70 5.99
CA ASP A 109 -7.97 9.90 6.16
C ASP A 109 -9.22 10.40 5.41
N GLU A 110 -9.07 11.38 4.51
CA GLU A 110 -10.12 11.75 3.56
C GLU A 110 -10.08 10.82 2.34
N TRP A 111 -11.06 9.92 2.26
CA TRP A 111 -11.25 9.01 1.14
C TRP A 111 -12.29 9.58 0.18
N VAL A 112 -11.87 9.83 -1.06
CA VAL A 112 -12.76 10.33 -2.10
C VAL A 112 -13.05 9.18 -3.07
N PRO A 113 -14.33 8.78 -3.21
CA PRO A 113 -14.71 7.86 -4.27
C PRO A 113 -14.60 8.60 -5.61
N VAL A 114 -13.64 8.20 -6.44
CA VAL A 114 -13.54 8.70 -7.80
C VAL A 114 -14.34 7.74 -8.69
N LEU A 115 -15.28 8.22 -9.50
CA LEU A 115 -16.09 7.36 -10.40
C LEU A 115 -16.83 6.20 -9.69
N ASP A 116 -17.31 6.43 -8.45
CA ASP A 116 -18.06 5.48 -7.61
C ASP A 116 -17.39 4.13 -7.31
N PHE A 117 -16.15 3.89 -7.75
CA PHE A 117 -15.48 2.59 -7.64
C PHE A 117 -14.06 2.69 -7.04
N PRO A 118 -13.07 3.39 -7.64
CA PRO A 118 -11.77 3.56 -7.01
C PRO A 118 -11.84 4.47 -5.78
N GLN A 119 -11.50 3.89 -4.63
CA GLN A 119 -11.27 4.62 -3.39
C GLN A 119 -9.85 5.20 -3.44
N VAL A 120 -9.76 6.53 -3.53
CA VAL A 120 -8.47 7.23 -3.57
C VAL A 120 -8.36 8.08 -2.33
N GLU A 121 -7.22 7.97 -1.63
CA GLU A 121 -6.85 8.90 -0.58
C GLU A 121 -5.94 9.98 -1.19
N PRO A 122 -6.46 11.18 -1.52
CA PRO A 122 -5.70 12.17 -2.28
C PRO A 122 -4.39 12.55 -1.58
N ALA A 123 -4.41 12.60 -0.24
CA ALA A 123 -3.27 12.93 0.60
C ALA A 123 -2.02 12.06 0.38
N ARG A 124 -2.17 10.85 -0.20
CA ARG A 124 -1.08 9.91 -0.45
C ARG A 124 -0.79 9.68 -1.94
N VAL A 125 -1.61 10.24 -2.83
CA VAL A 125 -1.44 10.12 -4.30
C VAL A 125 -0.04 10.57 -4.77
N PRO A 126 0.53 11.70 -4.30
CA PRO A 126 1.87 12.11 -4.74
C PRO A 126 2.94 11.07 -4.44
N GLN A 127 2.84 10.43 -3.27
CA GLN A 127 3.75 9.39 -2.84
C GLN A 127 3.59 8.12 -3.71
N TYR A 128 2.36 7.65 -3.93
CA TYR A 128 2.11 6.48 -4.77
C TYR A 128 2.57 6.68 -6.22
N ALA A 129 2.28 7.84 -6.80
CA ALA A 129 2.73 8.18 -8.14
C ALA A 129 4.27 8.21 -8.22
N ALA A 130 4.94 8.81 -7.23
CA ALA A 130 6.40 8.86 -7.19
C ALA A 130 7.02 7.46 -7.12
N PHE A 131 6.55 6.58 -6.23
CA PHE A 131 7.08 5.22 -6.11
C PHE A 131 6.79 4.35 -7.33
N PHE A 132 5.61 4.52 -7.96
CA PHE A 132 5.30 3.83 -9.20
C PHE A 132 6.29 4.23 -10.32
N VAL A 133 6.53 5.55 -10.49
CA VAL A 133 7.50 6.05 -11.46
C VAL A 133 8.92 5.57 -11.14
N LEU A 134 9.34 5.63 -9.87
CA LEU A 134 10.65 5.13 -9.45
C LEU A 134 10.82 3.64 -9.73
N GLY A 135 9.79 2.82 -9.51
CA GLY A 135 9.83 1.39 -9.85
C GLY A 135 10.03 1.17 -11.35
N VAL A 136 9.33 1.93 -12.19
CA VAL A 136 9.51 1.89 -13.66
C VAL A 136 10.93 2.32 -14.06
N LEU A 137 11.46 3.39 -13.46
CA LEU A 137 12.80 3.88 -13.75
C LEU A 137 13.87 2.88 -13.28
N ALA A 138 13.69 2.30 -12.09
CA ALA A 138 14.60 1.31 -11.53
C ALA A 138 14.72 0.08 -12.41
N TYR A 139 13.61 -0.39 -12.99
CA TYR A 139 13.63 -1.47 -13.97
C TYR A 139 14.27 -1.06 -15.30
N ARG A 140 14.01 0.15 -15.79
CA ARG A 140 14.51 0.61 -17.11
C ARG A 140 16.00 0.92 -17.15
N TYR A 141 16.55 1.42 -16.05
CA TYR A 141 17.95 1.80 -15.92
C TYR A 141 18.75 0.81 -15.07
N ASP A 142 18.16 -0.33 -14.76
CA ASP A 142 18.79 -1.40 -13.97
C ASP A 142 19.36 -0.92 -12.63
N TRP A 143 18.70 0.06 -12.00
CA TRP A 143 19.15 0.63 -10.74
C TRP A 143 19.19 -0.43 -9.63
N LEU A 144 18.40 -1.50 -9.73
CA LEU A 144 18.43 -2.57 -8.75
C LEU A 144 19.76 -3.33 -8.75
N GLU A 145 20.46 -3.43 -9.88
CA GLU A 145 21.78 -4.04 -9.95
C GLU A 145 22.89 -3.02 -9.64
N GLU A 146 22.80 -1.80 -10.16
CA GLU A 146 23.84 -0.78 -10.01
C GLU A 146 23.87 -0.07 -8.64
N PHE A 147 22.80 -0.16 -7.84
CA PHE A 147 22.68 0.60 -6.61
C PHE A 147 23.63 0.12 -5.52
N ASP A 148 24.36 1.05 -4.89
CA ASP A 148 25.29 0.73 -3.80
C ASP A 148 24.55 0.27 -2.54
N ALA A 149 24.83 -0.95 -2.11
CA ALA A 149 24.24 -1.56 -0.92
C ALA A 149 24.47 -0.72 0.35
N ARG A 150 25.61 -0.01 0.46
CA ARG A 150 25.91 0.82 1.64
C ARG A 150 24.88 1.93 1.82
N VAL A 151 24.44 2.54 0.70
CA VAL A 151 23.38 3.54 0.70
C VAL A 151 22.11 2.91 1.25
N GLY A 152 21.72 1.75 0.72
CA GLY A 152 20.56 0.99 1.18
C GLY A 152 20.55 0.68 2.67
N TRP A 153 21.68 0.21 3.21
CA TRP A 153 21.81 -0.11 4.64
C TRP A 153 21.72 1.13 5.54
N VAL A 154 22.33 2.25 5.14
CA VAL A 154 22.22 3.52 5.89
C VAL A 154 20.78 4.01 5.93
N TRP A 155 20.09 3.97 4.80
CA TRP A 155 18.68 4.37 4.72
C TRP A 155 17.78 3.39 5.48
N LEU A 156 18.06 2.08 5.46
CA LEU A 156 17.35 1.12 6.31
C LEU A 156 17.50 1.45 7.79
N GLY A 157 18.73 1.73 8.26
CA GLY A 157 18.99 2.13 9.64
C GLY A 157 18.23 3.40 10.03
N GLY A 158 18.22 4.40 9.14
CA GLY A 158 17.43 5.62 9.31
C GLY A 158 15.93 5.35 9.38
N GLY A 159 15.41 4.49 8.49
CA GLY A 159 14.01 4.07 8.46
C GLY A 159 13.59 3.34 9.74
N LEU A 160 14.39 2.36 10.20
CA LEU A 160 14.13 1.62 11.45
C LEU A 160 14.20 2.52 12.68
N THR A 161 15.16 3.45 12.71
CA THR A 161 15.24 4.47 13.76
C THR A 161 14.00 5.35 13.75
N GLY A 162 13.57 5.79 12.56
CA GLY A 162 12.33 6.51 12.38
C GLY A 162 11.15 5.73 12.95
N VAL A 163 10.93 4.48 12.53
CA VAL A 163 9.84 3.63 13.04
C VAL A 163 9.87 3.54 14.57
N THR A 164 11.05 3.35 15.16
CA THR A 164 11.23 3.29 16.61
C THR A 164 10.80 4.60 17.28
N VAL A 165 11.20 5.74 16.73
CA VAL A 165 10.76 7.07 17.19
C VAL A 165 9.24 7.21 17.09
N LEU A 166 8.60 6.71 16.03
CA LEU A 166 7.14 6.76 15.91
C LEU A 166 6.44 5.99 17.01
N PHE A 167 6.93 4.79 17.33
CA PHE A 167 6.35 3.96 18.38
C PHE A 167 6.56 4.55 19.79
N VAL A 168 7.66 5.26 20.02
CA VAL A 168 7.96 5.90 21.31
C VAL A 168 7.17 7.20 21.49
N VAL A 169 7.11 8.05 20.46
CA VAL A 169 6.45 9.36 20.51
C VAL A 169 4.92 9.22 20.37
N GLY A 170 4.46 8.22 19.63
CA GLY A 170 3.06 8.03 19.26
C GLY A 170 2.69 8.85 18.02
N ALA A 171 1.89 8.24 17.14
CA ALA A 171 1.41 8.90 15.92
C ALA A 171 0.45 10.07 16.21
N ASP A 172 -0.20 10.07 17.39
CA ASP A 172 -1.14 11.10 17.84
C ASP A 172 -0.46 12.25 18.59
N ALA A 173 0.86 12.32 18.59
CA ALA A 173 1.59 13.40 19.26
C ALA A 173 1.29 14.76 18.61
N ASN A 174 1.21 15.83 19.41
CA ASN A 174 0.92 17.20 18.96
C ASN A 174 1.91 17.75 17.91
N CYS A 175 3.06 17.10 17.73
CA CYS A 175 4.04 17.43 16.69
C CYS A 175 3.62 16.94 15.29
N PHE A 176 2.62 16.06 15.18
CA PHE A 176 2.13 15.50 13.94
C PHE A 176 0.69 15.93 13.68
N GLY A 177 0.46 16.54 12.51
CA GLY A 177 -0.84 17.07 12.10
C GLY A 177 -1.41 16.32 10.91
N PRO A 178 -2.72 16.00 10.89
CA PRO A 178 -3.36 15.30 9.77
C PRO A 178 -3.47 16.18 8.51
N GLY A 179 -3.44 17.51 8.64
CA GLY A 179 -3.52 18.44 7.50
C GLY A 179 -3.53 19.92 7.91
N GLY A 180 -3.61 20.79 6.90
CA GLY A 180 -3.65 22.24 7.05
C GLY A 180 -2.29 22.95 6.91
N PHE A 181 -2.32 24.30 6.87
CA PHE A 181 -1.11 25.12 6.79
C PHE A 181 -0.49 25.35 8.18
N ASN A 182 0.12 24.30 8.74
CA ASN A 182 0.75 24.35 10.04
C ASN A 182 2.06 23.55 10.06
N GLY A 183 2.94 23.87 11.01
CA GLY A 183 4.21 23.16 11.21
C GLY A 183 4.05 21.64 11.42
N PRO A 184 3.06 21.18 12.21
CA PRO A 184 2.82 19.75 12.43
C PRO A 184 2.46 18.95 11.18
N ALA A 185 1.67 19.50 10.25
CA ALA A 185 1.31 18.83 9.00
C ALA A 185 2.51 18.73 8.05
N LEU A 186 3.38 19.75 8.04
CA LEU A 186 4.65 19.70 7.30
C LEU A 186 5.59 18.65 7.90
N ALA A 187 5.73 18.65 9.24
CA ALA A 187 6.55 17.67 9.95
C ALA A 187 6.09 16.24 9.67
N TRP A 188 4.78 15.99 9.73
CA TRP A 188 4.21 14.69 9.41
C TRP A 188 4.40 14.30 7.93
N ALA A 189 4.20 15.22 6.98
CA ALA A 189 4.43 14.94 5.57
C ALA A 189 5.91 14.62 5.25
N ALA A 190 6.84 15.35 5.86
CA ALA A 190 8.27 15.11 5.72
C ALA A 190 8.69 13.79 6.36
N TYR A 191 8.21 13.52 7.57
CA TYR A 191 8.50 12.31 8.31
C TYR A 191 7.98 11.05 7.61
N ASP A 192 6.73 11.06 7.18
CA ASP A 192 6.09 9.98 6.43
C ASP A 192 6.80 9.70 5.09
N SER A 193 7.12 10.76 4.33
CA SER A 193 7.87 10.63 3.06
C SER A 193 9.27 10.06 3.28
N ALA A 194 9.98 10.52 4.31
CA ALA A 194 11.32 10.04 4.65
C ALA A 194 11.32 8.58 5.09
N LEU A 195 10.37 8.20 5.96
CA LEU A 195 10.17 6.82 6.37
C LEU A 195 9.91 5.91 5.17
N CYS A 196 9.01 6.32 4.29
CA CYS A 196 8.64 5.52 3.14
C CYS A 196 9.81 5.30 2.19
N VAL A 197 10.54 6.36 1.81
CA VAL A 197 11.73 6.24 0.95
C VAL A 197 12.79 5.35 1.61
N SER A 198 13.04 5.56 2.90
CA SER A 198 14.03 4.80 3.69
C SER A 198 13.71 3.32 3.76
N LEU A 199 12.47 2.97 4.09
CA LEU A 199 12.04 1.58 4.22
C LEU A 199 11.94 0.88 2.86
N CYS A 200 11.44 1.56 1.82
CA CYS A 200 11.40 0.98 0.47
C CYS A 200 12.81 0.63 -0.03
N LEU A 201 13.76 1.57 0.06
CA LEU A 201 15.15 1.32 -0.37
C LEU A 201 15.85 0.29 0.51
N GLY A 202 15.68 0.41 1.83
CA GLY A 202 16.28 -0.48 2.80
C GLY A 202 15.81 -1.93 2.60
N LEU A 203 14.50 -2.13 2.45
CA LEU A 203 13.93 -3.45 2.26
C LEU A 203 14.33 -4.05 0.92
N LEU A 204 14.34 -3.26 -0.17
CA LEU A 204 14.87 -3.72 -1.47
C LEU A 204 16.34 -4.18 -1.35
N THR A 205 17.15 -3.44 -0.60
CA THR A 205 18.56 -3.80 -0.35
C THR A 205 18.67 -5.09 0.46
N VAL A 206 17.84 -5.28 1.49
CA VAL A 206 17.79 -6.53 2.27
C VAL A 206 17.43 -7.72 1.39
N PHE A 207 16.38 -7.60 0.57
CA PHE A 207 15.99 -8.69 -0.33
C PHE A 207 17.07 -9.01 -1.36
N ARG A 208 17.77 -7.99 -1.87
CA ARG A 208 18.85 -8.16 -2.84
C ARG A 208 20.10 -8.80 -2.23
N GLU A 209 20.55 -8.36 -1.06
CA GLU A 209 21.84 -8.79 -0.48
C GLU A 209 21.70 -10.03 0.42
N VAL A 210 20.56 -10.21 1.09
CA VAL A 210 20.36 -11.27 2.10
C VAL A 210 19.47 -12.40 1.56
N VAL A 211 18.42 -12.05 0.82
CA VAL A 211 17.40 -13.00 0.33
C VAL A 211 17.66 -13.41 -1.14
N THR A 212 18.89 -13.21 -1.62
CA THR A 212 19.30 -13.36 -3.03
C THR A 212 19.09 -14.77 -3.59
N ARG A 213 18.93 -15.79 -2.73
CA ARG A 213 18.58 -17.14 -3.19
C ARG A 213 17.06 -17.27 -3.26
N SER A 214 16.52 -17.32 -4.49
CA SER A 214 15.15 -17.73 -4.75
C SER A 214 14.96 -19.20 -4.34
N SER A 215 14.66 -19.43 -3.07
CA SER A 215 14.19 -20.72 -2.60
C SER A 215 12.82 -21.04 -3.21
N ARG A 216 12.47 -22.32 -3.29
CA ARG A 216 11.12 -22.72 -3.72
C ARG A 216 10.02 -22.06 -2.88
N LEU A 217 10.30 -21.86 -1.59
CA LEU A 217 9.38 -21.17 -0.68
C LEU A 217 9.23 -19.69 -1.01
N SER A 218 10.32 -18.96 -1.26
CA SER A 218 10.22 -17.53 -1.59
C SER A 218 9.56 -17.29 -2.95
N ALA A 219 9.77 -18.17 -3.92
CA ALA A 219 9.05 -18.13 -5.21
C ALA A 219 7.54 -18.38 -5.02
N GLU A 220 7.17 -19.40 -4.22
CA GLU A 220 5.76 -19.71 -3.92
C GLU A 220 5.06 -18.54 -3.21
N LEU A 221 5.69 -18.01 -2.15
CA LEU A 221 5.19 -16.86 -1.38
C LEU A 221 5.04 -15.61 -2.24
N ALA A 222 6.02 -15.32 -3.12
CA ALA A 222 5.95 -14.17 -4.02
C ALA A 222 4.77 -14.29 -4.99
N ALA A 223 4.56 -15.48 -5.56
CA ALA A 223 3.46 -15.71 -6.48
C ALA A 223 2.08 -15.74 -5.78
N ASP A 224 2.02 -15.92 -4.45
CA ASP A 224 0.77 -15.87 -3.68
C ASP A 224 0.44 -14.47 -3.13
N SER A 225 1.36 -13.50 -3.24
CA SER A 225 1.25 -12.17 -2.62
C SER A 225 -0.05 -11.42 -2.97
N TYR A 226 -0.47 -11.43 -4.24
CA TYR A 226 -1.74 -10.82 -4.66
C TYR A 226 -2.96 -11.58 -4.12
N GLY A 227 -2.91 -12.93 -4.11
CA GLY A 227 -3.98 -13.75 -3.54
C GLY A 227 -4.15 -13.49 -2.04
N VAL A 228 -3.04 -13.42 -1.31
CA VAL A 228 -3.03 -13.05 0.12
C VAL A 228 -3.62 -11.66 0.33
N TYR A 229 -3.26 -10.68 -0.50
CA TYR A 229 -3.81 -9.33 -0.40
C TYR A 229 -5.35 -9.30 -0.58
N ILE A 230 -5.92 -10.17 -1.41
CA ILE A 230 -7.38 -10.24 -1.58
C ILE A 230 -8.02 -11.00 -0.40
N LEU A 231 -7.40 -12.10 0.04
CA LEU A 231 -8.01 -13.02 1.01
C LEU A 231 -7.82 -12.61 2.47
N HIS A 232 -6.81 -11.80 2.80
CA HIS A 232 -6.48 -11.51 4.20
C HIS A 232 -7.58 -10.73 4.92
N VAL A 233 -8.27 -9.78 4.28
CA VAL A 233 -9.29 -8.97 4.97
C VAL A 233 -10.48 -9.80 5.43
N PRO A 234 -11.10 -10.64 4.60
CA PRO A 234 -12.15 -11.54 5.06
C PRO A 234 -11.72 -12.43 6.23
N LEU A 235 -10.48 -12.94 6.17
CA LEU A 235 -9.92 -13.79 7.23
C LEU A 235 -9.66 -13.03 8.52
N VAL A 236 -9.09 -11.83 8.45
CA VAL A 236 -8.86 -10.95 9.61
C VAL A 236 -10.20 -10.66 10.30
N VAL A 237 -11.22 -10.27 9.53
CA VAL A 237 -12.56 -9.97 10.06
C VAL A 237 -13.17 -11.21 10.70
N ALA A 238 -13.11 -12.37 10.05
CA ALA A 238 -13.64 -13.62 10.60
C ALA A 238 -12.98 -14.01 11.94
N VAL A 239 -11.65 -13.88 12.03
CA VAL A 239 -10.91 -14.15 13.26
C VAL A 239 -11.24 -13.11 14.33
N GLN A 240 -11.34 -11.83 14.00
CA GLN A 240 -11.71 -10.78 14.96
C GLN A 240 -13.12 -10.99 15.53
N TYR A 241 -14.09 -11.34 14.68
CA TYR A 241 -15.44 -11.69 15.15
C TYR A 241 -15.41 -12.90 16.08
N TYR A 242 -14.60 -13.91 15.77
CA TYR A 242 -14.41 -15.05 16.66
C TYR A 242 -13.80 -14.60 18.00
N LEU A 243 -12.74 -13.81 18.00
CA LEU A 243 -12.07 -13.38 19.24
C LEU A 243 -12.89 -12.37 20.07
N THR A 244 -13.92 -11.77 19.48
CA THR A 244 -14.80 -10.80 20.16
C THR A 244 -15.48 -11.46 21.38
N GLY A 245 -15.38 -10.80 22.54
CA GLY A 245 -15.99 -11.27 23.79
C GLY A 245 -15.21 -12.34 24.54
N ARG A 246 -14.03 -12.76 24.07
CA ARG A 246 -13.19 -13.79 24.74
C ARG A 246 -12.17 -13.26 25.74
N GLY A 247 -12.24 -11.98 26.09
CA GLY A 247 -11.42 -11.38 27.16
C GLY A 247 -9.91 -11.31 26.87
N LEU A 248 -9.49 -11.48 25.61
CA LEU A 248 -8.09 -11.32 25.23
C LEU A 248 -7.65 -9.86 25.34
N SER A 249 -6.40 -9.64 25.75
CA SER A 249 -5.79 -8.31 25.67
C SER A 249 -5.73 -7.83 24.21
N PRO A 250 -5.78 -6.53 23.94
CA PRO A 250 -5.70 -6.00 22.57
C PRO A 250 -4.46 -6.49 21.81
N ALA A 251 -3.31 -6.57 22.50
CA ALA A 251 -2.08 -7.10 21.93
C ALA A 251 -2.20 -8.61 21.61
N GLY A 252 -2.81 -9.39 22.50
CA GLY A 252 -3.05 -10.81 22.26
C GLY A 252 -4.00 -11.05 21.08
N ALA A 253 -5.08 -10.27 20.99
CA ALA A 253 -6.01 -10.32 19.86
C ALA A 253 -5.32 -9.93 18.55
N TRP A 254 -4.44 -8.91 18.56
CA TRP A 254 -3.68 -8.48 17.39
C TRP A 254 -2.70 -9.57 16.91
N VAL A 255 -1.89 -10.15 17.80
CA VAL A 255 -0.93 -11.21 17.45
C VAL A 255 -1.65 -12.45 16.91
N THR A 256 -2.70 -12.90 17.60
CA THR A 256 -3.46 -14.09 17.19
C THR A 256 -4.14 -13.89 15.85
N THR A 257 -4.78 -12.74 15.64
CA THR A 257 -5.40 -12.38 14.36
C THR A 257 -4.36 -12.32 13.25
N GLY A 258 -3.24 -11.62 13.46
CA GLY A 258 -2.20 -11.45 12.45
C GLY A 258 -1.55 -12.78 12.04
N ALA A 259 -1.18 -13.61 13.01
CA ALA A 259 -0.56 -14.90 12.76
C ALA A 259 -1.51 -15.86 12.02
N PHE A 260 -2.76 -15.95 12.49
CA PHE A 260 -3.74 -16.87 11.90
C PHE A 260 -4.19 -16.40 10.52
N ALA A 261 -4.58 -15.14 10.37
CA ALA A 261 -5.07 -14.62 9.11
C ALA A 261 -3.98 -14.65 8.02
N SER A 262 -2.73 -14.33 8.35
CA SER A 262 -1.62 -14.41 7.38
C SER A 262 -1.37 -15.85 6.94
N SER A 263 -1.26 -16.78 7.90
CA SER A 263 -1.01 -18.19 7.60
C SER A 263 -2.14 -18.80 6.77
N ALA A 264 -3.39 -18.54 7.16
CA ALA A 264 -4.56 -18.99 6.42
C ALA A 264 -4.64 -18.38 5.01
N ALA A 265 -4.29 -17.09 4.86
CA ALA A 265 -4.29 -16.42 3.57
C ALA A 265 -3.28 -17.05 2.61
N PHE A 266 -2.05 -17.35 3.06
CA PHE A 266 -1.05 -18.02 2.23
C PHE A 266 -1.48 -19.44 1.84
N LEU A 267 -2.04 -20.21 2.77
CA LEU A 267 -2.51 -21.57 2.48
C LEU A 267 -3.67 -21.58 1.48
N LEU A 268 -4.63 -20.66 1.64
CA LEU A 268 -5.77 -20.54 0.73
C LEU A 268 -5.35 -20.00 -0.63
N ALA A 269 -4.47 -19.00 -0.69
CA ALA A 269 -3.92 -18.49 -1.95
C ALA A 269 -3.18 -19.59 -2.73
N ALA A 270 -2.31 -20.34 -2.05
CA ALA A 270 -1.59 -21.46 -2.67
C ALA A 270 -2.55 -22.56 -3.15
N GLY A 271 -3.60 -22.86 -2.37
CA GLY A 271 -4.65 -23.80 -2.74
C GLY A 271 -5.42 -23.37 -3.99
N LEU A 272 -5.86 -22.10 -4.03
CA LEU A 272 -6.60 -21.52 -5.16
C LEU A 272 -5.76 -21.49 -6.44
N ARG A 273 -4.48 -21.11 -6.37
CA ARG A 273 -3.57 -21.10 -7.53
C ARG A 273 -3.35 -22.50 -8.10
N ARG A 274 -3.42 -23.54 -7.26
CA ARG A 274 -3.24 -24.94 -7.68
C ARG A 274 -4.51 -25.56 -8.27
N LEU A 275 -5.65 -24.88 -8.20
CA LEU A 275 -6.86 -25.35 -8.86
C LEU A 275 -6.72 -25.23 -10.39
N PRO A 276 -7.10 -26.27 -11.15
CA PRO A 276 -6.83 -26.37 -12.58
C PRO A 276 -7.51 -25.31 -13.46
N GLY A 277 -8.43 -24.48 -12.91
CA GLY A 277 -9.11 -23.39 -13.63
C GLY A 277 -8.46 -22.01 -13.52
N VAL A 278 -7.58 -21.75 -12.54
CA VAL A 278 -6.93 -20.44 -12.33
C VAL A 278 -5.51 -20.40 -12.91
N ARG A 279 -4.91 -21.58 -13.14
CA ARG A 279 -3.53 -21.76 -13.62
C ARG A 279 -3.28 -21.29 -15.06
N GLN A 280 -4.32 -20.90 -15.80
CA GLN A 280 -4.21 -20.41 -17.18
C GLN A 280 -4.12 -18.88 -17.29
N GLU A 281 -4.50 -18.12 -16.26
CA GLU A 281 -4.63 -16.65 -16.35
C GLU A 281 -3.81 -15.85 -15.29
N MET A 282 -3.03 -16.54 -14.44
CA MET A 282 -2.02 -15.94 -13.56
C MET A 282 -0.61 -16.31 -14.03
#